data_AF-A0A1S2IRT3-F1
#
_entry.id   AF-A0A1S2IRT3-F1
#
_cell.length_a   1.000
_cell.length_b   1.000
_cell.length_c   1.000
_cell.angle_alpha   90.00
_cell.angle_beta   90.00
_cell.angle_gamma   90.00
#
_symmetry.space_group_name_H-M   'P 1'
#
loop_
_entity.id
_entity.type
_entity.pdbx_description
1 polymer ?
#
loop_
_entity_poly.entity_id
_entity_poly.type
_entity_poly.pdbx_seq_one_letter_code
_entity_poly.pdbx_strand_id
1 'polypeptide(L)'
;MADYTGPVVDAHHHVWRPSEGRQPWLRPGVRIPFRYGDYESIKRDYLPPDLRRDAAGIDLVGSVSMETEWEDDDPVGEMLWTAAVSDEHGLPTASVAHALLDDPGVESVLEQLSALPRVRGVRHKPGGATEPAAATTDRGLLADPQWQRGFALLHRYGLDFDLQVPWWHLPEAARLAARHPETTVVVDHAGLPADRSAAGLAAWRDALRVIAREDNVVLKVSGIGVPGEPWTAERNRGIVTDAAEVFGADRIMFASNFPVDGLVATYQQIHRGFLAITRDWSPSEQAAAFAVNAVRTYRLPPSILG
;
A
#
# COMPACT_ATOMS: atom_id res chain seq x y z
N MET A 1 4.44 -25.34 -14.24
CA MET A 1 5.66 -25.18 -13.40
C MET A 1 5.28 -25.40 -11.94
N ALA A 2 6.23 -25.68 -11.04
CA ALA A 2 5.94 -25.72 -9.61
C ALA A 2 5.59 -24.30 -9.11
N ASP A 3 4.69 -24.19 -8.14
CA ASP A 3 4.32 -22.89 -7.56
C ASP A 3 5.55 -22.28 -6.84
N TYR A 4 5.65 -20.94 -6.81
CA TYR A 4 6.71 -20.22 -6.12
C TYR A 4 6.76 -20.61 -4.63
N THR A 5 7.94 -20.97 -4.13
CA THR A 5 8.18 -21.35 -2.72
C THR A 5 9.28 -20.51 -2.07
N GLY A 6 9.65 -19.38 -2.69
CA GLY A 6 10.71 -18.52 -2.18
C GLY A 6 10.22 -17.56 -1.08
N PRO A 7 11.10 -16.64 -0.63
CA PRO A 7 10.78 -15.65 0.38
C PRO A 7 9.65 -14.72 -0.08
N VAL A 8 8.83 -14.28 0.86
CA VAL A 8 7.76 -13.32 0.62
C VAL A 8 7.93 -12.12 1.54
N VAL A 9 7.81 -10.93 0.98
CA VAL A 9 7.64 -9.68 1.73
C VAL A 9 6.22 -9.19 1.51
N ASP A 10 5.45 -9.06 2.59
CA ASP A 10 4.14 -8.40 2.51
C ASP A 10 4.35 -6.88 2.46
N ALA A 11 4.30 -6.28 1.26
CA ALA A 11 4.57 -4.86 1.07
C ALA A 11 3.45 -3.93 1.59
N HIS A 12 2.34 -4.47 2.10
CA HIS A 12 1.27 -3.65 2.68
C HIS A 12 0.41 -4.46 3.63
N HIS A 13 0.57 -4.20 4.91
CA HIS A 13 -0.40 -4.58 5.92
C HIS A 13 -0.56 -3.45 6.93
N HIS A 14 -1.40 -3.67 7.93
CA HIS A 14 -1.59 -2.77 9.04
C HIS A 14 -1.31 -3.53 10.34
N VAL A 15 -0.88 -2.81 11.36
CA VAL A 15 -0.79 -3.30 12.74
C VAL A 15 -1.48 -2.30 13.63
N TRP A 16 -2.35 -2.76 14.52
CA TRP A 16 -3.08 -1.86 15.39
C TRP A 16 -3.51 -2.53 16.68
N ARG A 17 -3.80 -1.69 17.67
CA ARG A 17 -4.42 -2.07 18.95
C ARG A 17 -5.57 -1.10 19.25
N PRO A 18 -6.79 -1.34 18.70
CA PRO A 18 -7.92 -0.42 18.84
C PRO A 18 -8.32 -0.16 20.30
N SER A 19 -7.97 -1.09 21.19
CA SER A 19 -8.15 -0.93 22.64
C SER A 19 -7.36 0.24 23.24
N GLU A 20 -6.30 0.73 22.58
CA GLU A 20 -5.57 1.95 22.96
C GLU A 20 -6.29 3.24 22.53
N GLY A 21 -7.33 3.15 21.69
CA GLY A 21 -8.22 4.26 21.37
C GLY A 21 -7.67 5.31 20.40
N ARG A 22 -6.48 5.11 19.84
CA ARG A 22 -5.78 6.08 18.97
C ARG A 22 -6.17 6.04 17.49
N GLN A 23 -6.89 5.00 17.03
CA GLN A 23 -7.48 4.96 15.68
C GLN A 23 -8.98 5.26 15.74
N PRO A 24 -9.45 6.48 15.38
CA PRO A 24 -10.85 6.85 15.52
C PRO A 24 -11.82 5.92 14.77
N TRP A 25 -11.42 5.43 13.60
CA TRP A 25 -12.28 4.59 12.76
C TRP A 25 -12.41 3.14 13.25
N LEU A 26 -11.48 2.66 14.07
CA LEU A 26 -11.53 1.33 14.68
C LEU A 26 -12.27 1.31 16.02
N ARG A 27 -12.79 2.45 16.48
CA ARG A 27 -13.56 2.53 17.73
C ARG A 27 -14.86 1.71 17.63
N PRO A 28 -15.28 1.06 18.74
CA PRO A 28 -16.53 0.31 18.78
C PRO A 28 -17.72 1.14 18.28
N GLY A 29 -18.53 0.57 17.38
CA GLY A 29 -19.74 1.22 16.85
C GLY A 29 -19.53 2.34 15.81
N VAL A 30 -18.31 2.80 15.57
CA VAL A 30 -18.03 3.79 14.51
C VAL A 30 -18.24 3.17 13.13
N ARG A 31 -19.02 3.80 12.26
CA ARG A 31 -19.22 3.35 10.87
C ARG A 31 -18.68 4.40 9.92
N ILE A 32 -17.87 3.97 8.97
CA ILE A 32 -17.31 4.83 7.94
C ILE A 32 -17.56 4.25 6.56
N PRO A 33 -17.76 5.10 5.53
CA PRO A 33 -18.06 4.66 4.17
C PRO A 33 -16.78 4.16 3.48
N PHE A 34 -16.30 2.99 3.88
CA PHE A 34 -15.12 2.36 3.28
C PHE A 34 -15.48 1.29 2.25
N ARG A 35 -14.45 0.90 1.46
CA ARG A 35 -14.53 0.04 0.27
C ARG A 35 -15.36 -1.24 0.49
N TYR A 36 -15.22 -1.91 1.63
CA TYR A 36 -15.82 -3.23 1.88
C TYR A 36 -17.10 -3.22 2.73
N GLY A 37 -17.63 -2.04 3.07
CA GLY A 37 -18.88 -1.94 3.83
C GLY A 37 -18.68 -2.01 5.35
N ASP A 38 -18.98 -3.14 5.98
CA ASP A 38 -18.90 -3.30 7.44
C ASP A 38 -17.52 -3.78 7.89
N TYR A 39 -16.89 -3.02 8.79
CA TYR A 39 -15.53 -3.25 9.29
C TYR A 39 -15.51 -3.82 10.71
N GLU A 40 -16.66 -4.11 11.32
CA GLU A 40 -16.73 -4.48 12.73
C GLU A 40 -15.86 -5.71 13.09
N SER A 41 -15.75 -6.69 12.19
CA SER A 41 -14.96 -7.92 12.44
C SER A 41 -13.44 -7.71 12.51
N ILE A 42 -12.94 -6.56 12.09
CA ILE A 42 -11.52 -6.19 12.15
C ILE A 42 -11.21 -5.13 13.21
N LYS A 43 -12.21 -4.67 13.97
CA LYS A 43 -12.03 -3.76 15.12
C LYS A 43 -11.56 -4.50 16.37
N ARG A 44 -10.44 -5.17 16.21
CA ARG A 44 -9.73 -5.93 17.24
C ARG A 44 -8.25 -5.81 16.99
N ASP A 45 -7.46 -6.08 18.01
CA ASP A 45 -6.02 -6.08 17.91
C ASP A 45 -5.57 -6.98 16.75
N TYR A 46 -4.62 -6.47 15.97
CA TYR A 46 -3.97 -7.20 14.90
C TYR A 46 -2.48 -6.88 14.93
N LEU A 47 -1.71 -7.83 15.47
CA LEU A 47 -0.29 -7.68 15.72
C LEU A 47 0.50 -8.70 14.89
N PRO A 48 1.84 -8.61 14.83
CA PRO A 48 2.65 -9.57 14.08
C PRO A 48 2.39 -11.06 14.35
N PRO A 49 2.04 -11.52 15.57
CA PRO A 49 1.62 -12.90 15.77
C PRO A 49 0.36 -13.29 14.98
N ASP A 50 -0.59 -12.37 14.81
CA ASP A 50 -1.80 -12.59 13.99
C ASP A 50 -1.46 -12.68 12.51
N LEU A 51 -0.62 -11.77 12.01
CA LEU A 51 -0.12 -11.82 10.63
C LEU A 51 0.58 -13.14 10.33
N ARG A 52 1.46 -13.60 11.22
CA ARG A 52 2.15 -14.91 11.05
C ARG A 52 1.20 -16.09 11.06
N ARG A 53 0.15 -16.04 11.89
CA ARG A 53 -0.90 -17.08 11.89
C ARG A 53 -1.65 -17.10 10.56
N ASP A 54 -2.03 -15.94 10.04
CA ASP A 54 -2.76 -15.85 8.77
C ASP A 54 -1.87 -16.25 7.57
N ALA A 55 -0.59 -15.88 7.62
CA ALA A 55 0.45 -16.22 6.64
C ALA A 55 1.10 -17.60 6.87
N ALA A 56 0.55 -18.45 7.76
CA ALA A 56 1.16 -19.72 8.11
C ALA A 56 1.47 -20.60 6.87
N GLY A 57 2.67 -21.17 6.83
CA GLY A 57 3.15 -21.97 5.71
C GLY A 57 3.68 -21.17 4.51
N ILE A 58 3.72 -19.83 4.61
CA ILE A 58 4.40 -18.94 3.67
C ILE A 58 5.73 -18.51 4.32
N ASP A 59 6.80 -18.45 3.53
CA ASP A 59 8.09 -17.95 3.97
C ASP A 59 8.07 -16.41 4.07
N LEU A 60 7.29 -15.88 5.02
CA LEU A 60 7.14 -14.45 5.26
C LEU A 60 8.40 -13.91 5.96
N VAL A 61 9.33 -13.38 5.18
CA VAL A 61 10.64 -12.90 5.65
C VAL A 61 10.68 -11.42 6.01
N GLY A 62 9.65 -10.67 5.61
CA GLY A 62 9.53 -9.25 5.93
C GLY A 62 8.14 -8.71 5.68
N SER A 63 7.86 -7.53 6.22
CA SER A 63 6.59 -6.85 5.96
C SER A 63 6.70 -5.34 6.11
N VAL A 64 5.78 -4.62 5.47
CA VAL A 64 5.70 -3.16 5.52
C VAL A 64 4.34 -2.74 6.07
N SER A 65 4.34 -2.09 7.23
CA SER A 65 3.11 -1.56 7.83
C SER A 65 2.79 -0.18 7.30
N MET A 66 1.54 0.08 6.99
CA MET A 66 1.06 1.43 6.70
C MET A 66 0.53 2.09 7.97
N GLU A 67 0.51 3.43 7.97
CA GLU A 67 -0.27 4.22 8.92
C GLU A 67 -1.73 3.77 8.94
N THR A 68 -2.35 3.93 10.11
CA THR A 68 -3.66 3.36 10.45
C THR A 68 -4.69 4.44 10.78
N GLU A 69 -4.50 5.66 10.27
CA GLU A 69 -5.32 6.83 10.58
C GLU A 69 -5.36 7.08 12.08
N TRP A 70 -4.15 7.10 12.68
CA TRP A 70 -3.91 7.51 14.05
C TRP A 70 -4.39 8.95 14.28
N GLU A 71 -4.75 9.31 15.51
CA GLU A 71 -5.15 10.68 15.82
C GLU A 71 -4.05 11.71 15.48
N ASP A 72 -4.45 12.77 14.78
CA ASP A 72 -3.54 13.80 14.26
C ASP A 72 -2.85 14.64 15.36
N ASP A 73 -3.24 14.47 16.63
CA ASP A 73 -2.63 15.15 17.78
C ASP A 73 -1.26 14.57 18.19
N ASP A 74 -0.85 13.47 17.55
CA ASP A 74 0.41 12.77 17.79
C ASP A 74 0.97 12.17 16.49
N PRO A 75 1.45 13.02 15.57
CA PRO A 75 1.82 12.60 14.23
C PRO A 75 3.05 11.68 14.17
N VAL A 76 3.77 11.50 15.28
CA VAL A 76 4.97 10.65 15.37
C VAL A 76 4.72 9.42 16.25
N GLY A 77 3.77 9.48 17.18
CA GLY A 77 3.52 8.43 18.17
C GLY A 77 3.16 7.09 17.57
N GLU A 78 2.42 7.06 16.45
CA GLU A 78 2.12 5.81 15.74
C GLU A 78 3.40 5.06 15.33
N MET A 79 4.41 5.78 14.85
CA MET A 79 5.66 5.16 14.39
C MET A 79 6.56 4.75 15.55
N LEU A 80 6.53 5.45 16.68
CA LEU A 80 7.18 5.02 17.92
C LEU A 80 6.54 3.75 18.48
N TRP A 81 5.20 3.70 18.50
CA TRP A 81 4.45 2.52 18.88
C TRP A 81 4.75 1.34 17.95
N THR A 82 4.73 1.56 16.64
CA THR A 82 5.03 0.53 15.63
C THR A 82 6.48 0.04 15.74
N ALA A 83 7.42 0.93 16.07
CA ALA A 83 8.81 0.55 16.33
C ALA A 83 8.92 -0.40 17.54
N ALA A 84 8.18 -0.13 18.63
CA ALA A 84 8.14 -1.01 19.79
C ALA A 84 7.53 -2.38 19.46
N VAL A 85 6.45 -2.41 18.66
CA VAL A 85 5.86 -3.67 18.13
C VAL A 85 6.89 -4.46 17.31
N SER A 86 7.69 -3.77 16.48
CA SER A 86 8.76 -4.38 15.70
C SER A 86 9.92 -4.88 16.56
N ASP A 87 10.32 -4.16 17.60
CA ASP A 87 11.36 -4.59 18.54
C ASP A 87 10.93 -5.85 19.31
N GLU A 88 9.64 -5.96 19.66
CA GLU A 88 9.10 -7.12 20.36
C GLU A 88 8.96 -8.35 19.45
N HIS A 89 8.47 -8.16 18.22
CA HIS A 89 8.02 -9.26 17.39
C HIS A 89 8.83 -9.47 16.10
N GLY A 90 9.78 -8.60 15.77
CA GLY A 90 10.58 -8.64 14.54
C GLY A 90 9.86 -8.20 13.27
N LEU A 91 8.59 -7.79 13.35
CA LEU A 91 7.79 -7.22 12.26
C LEU A 91 6.97 -6.05 12.79
N PRO A 92 6.65 -5.04 11.98
CA PRO A 92 7.03 -4.90 10.57
C PRO A 92 8.52 -4.57 10.38
N THR A 93 9.07 -4.87 9.21
CA THR A 93 10.48 -4.60 8.85
C THR A 93 10.68 -3.14 8.43
N ALA A 94 9.65 -2.53 7.84
CA ALA A 94 9.57 -1.11 7.56
C ALA A 94 8.15 -0.59 7.80
N SER A 95 8.01 0.73 7.90
CA SER A 95 6.76 1.41 8.13
C SER A 95 6.63 2.64 7.23
N VAL A 96 5.39 2.93 6.86
CA VAL A 96 5.00 4.14 6.14
C VAL A 96 4.16 4.96 7.09
N ALA A 97 4.63 6.15 7.44
CA ALA A 97 4.03 7.01 8.45
C ALA A 97 2.92 7.89 7.88
N HIS A 98 2.07 8.45 8.75
CA HIS A 98 1.20 9.55 8.36
C HIS A 98 1.92 10.90 8.50
N ALA A 99 1.70 11.81 7.54
CA ALA A 99 2.15 13.19 7.65
C ALA A 99 1.23 14.09 6.81
N LEU A 100 0.65 15.13 7.43
CA LEU A 100 -0.21 16.10 6.75
C LEU A 100 0.63 17.04 5.88
N LEU A 101 0.89 16.64 4.63
CA LEU A 101 1.72 17.40 3.69
C LEU A 101 1.19 18.82 3.38
N ASP A 102 -0.10 19.07 3.64
CA ASP A 102 -0.73 20.38 3.53
C ASP A 102 -0.61 21.25 4.81
N ASP A 103 0.03 20.74 5.87
CA ASP A 103 0.38 21.53 7.06
C ASP A 103 1.64 22.38 6.78
N PRO A 104 1.60 23.72 6.97
CA PRO A 104 2.79 24.58 6.91
C PRO A 104 3.94 24.15 7.83
N GLY A 105 3.65 23.44 8.92
CA GLY A 105 4.62 22.91 9.89
C GLY A 105 5.13 21.50 9.61
N VAL A 106 4.72 20.86 8.51
CA VAL A 106 4.99 19.43 8.24
C VAL A 106 6.48 19.07 8.24
N GLU A 107 7.38 20.01 7.92
CA GLU A 107 8.82 19.77 7.89
C GLU A 107 9.35 19.23 9.23
N SER A 108 8.85 19.73 10.36
CA SER A 108 9.25 19.26 11.70
C SER A 108 8.77 17.82 11.97
N VAL A 109 7.61 17.43 11.42
CA VAL A 109 7.10 16.06 11.50
C VAL A 109 7.96 15.13 10.65
N LEU A 110 8.26 15.52 9.40
CA LEU A 110 9.11 14.74 8.49
C LEU A 110 10.51 14.51 9.06
N GLU A 111 11.11 15.53 9.69
CA GLU A 111 12.39 15.41 10.37
C GLU A 111 12.36 14.35 11.47
N GLN A 112 11.36 14.39 12.36
CA GLN A 112 11.19 13.42 13.43
C GLN A 112 10.93 12.00 12.91
N LEU A 113 10.07 11.86 11.89
CA LEU A 113 9.77 10.58 11.26
C LEU A 113 11.02 9.98 10.60
N SER A 114 11.83 10.79 9.92
CA SER A 114 13.06 10.35 9.25
C SER A 114 14.15 9.87 10.21
N ALA A 115 14.10 10.30 11.47
CA ALA A 115 15.00 9.84 12.52
C ALA A 115 14.69 8.40 12.99
N LEU A 116 13.51 7.86 12.64
CA LEU A 116 13.11 6.49 12.98
C LEU A 116 13.58 5.52 11.87
N PRO A 117 14.54 4.60 12.13
CA PRO A 117 15.21 3.83 11.08
C PRO A 117 14.29 2.95 10.21
N ARG A 118 13.12 2.57 10.75
CA ARG A 118 12.12 1.73 10.07
C ARG A 118 11.14 2.53 9.23
N VAL A 119 11.06 3.85 9.41
CA VAL A 119 10.19 4.69 8.58
C VAL A 119 10.87 4.91 7.24
N ARG A 120 10.18 4.51 6.16
CA ARG A 120 10.73 4.52 4.79
C ARG A 120 9.94 5.40 3.85
N GLY A 121 8.72 5.75 4.22
CA GLY A 121 7.89 6.67 3.46
C GLY A 121 6.80 7.26 4.31
N VAL A 122 5.98 8.09 3.66
CA VAL A 122 4.79 8.66 4.25
C VAL A 122 3.58 8.41 3.35
N ARG A 123 2.40 8.40 3.95
CA ARG A 123 1.11 8.37 3.25
C ARG A 123 0.24 9.52 3.72
N HIS A 124 -0.26 10.28 2.76
CA HIS A 124 -1.31 11.26 2.95
C HIS A 124 -2.32 11.14 1.81
N LYS A 125 -3.44 10.47 2.07
CA LYS A 125 -4.47 10.17 1.08
C LYS A 125 -5.02 11.47 0.47
N PRO A 126 -4.82 11.75 -0.83
CA PRO A 126 -5.17 13.06 -1.38
C PRO A 126 -6.67 13.32 -1.51
N GLY A 127 -7.51 12.30 -1.36
CA GLY A 127 -8.95 12.40 -1.61
C GLY A 127 -9.26 12.70 -3.08
N GLY A 128 -10.24 13.58 -3.30
CA GLY A 128 -10.71 14.00 -4.62
C GLY A 128 -11.97 13.26 -5.08
N ALA A 129 -12.25 13.37 -6.38
CA ALA A 129 -13.47 12.86 -7.00
C ALA A 129 -13.80 11.40 -6.65
N THR A 130 -15.08 11.14 -6.36
CA THR A 130 -15.63 9.79 -6.11
C THR A 130 -15.98 9.02 -7.39
N GLU A 131 -15.98 9.70 -8.54
CA GLU A 131 -16.25 9.12 -9.86
C GLU A 131 -15.33 9.71 -10.94
N PRO A 132 -15.03 8.96 -12.03
CA PRO A 132 -14.10 9.42 -13.07
C PRO A 132 -14.51 10.74 -13.74
N ALA A 133 -15.81 10.96 -13.94
CA ALA A 133 -16.32 12.14 -14.66
C ALA A 133 -16.03 13.46 -13.92
N ALA A 134 -15.88 13.42 -12.59
CA ALA A 134 -15.60 14.58 -11.76
C ALA A 134 -14.10 14.82 -11.53
N ALA A 135 -13.21 13.93 -11.99
CA ALA A 135 -11.77 13.99 -11.68
C ALA A 135 -11.10 15.31 -12.10
N THR A 136 -11.55 15.94 -13.18
CA THR A 136 -10.96 17.22 -13.65
C THR A 136 -11.40 18.43 -12.83
N THR A 137 -12.54 18.34 -12.15
CA THR A 137 -13.16 19.43 -11.37
C THR A 137 -12.91 19.28 -9.86
N ASP A 138 -12.83 18.05 -9.36
CA ASP A 138 -12.55 17.72 -7.96
C ASP A 138 -11.20 17.00 -7.84
N ARG A 139 -10.14 17.81 -7.80
CA ARG A 139 -8.74 17.36 -7.94
C ARG A 139 -8.07 16.90 -6.64
N GLY A 140 -8.75 17.00 -5.50
CA GLY A 140 -8.16 16.66 -4.19
C GLY A 140 -6.84 17.40 -3.90
N LEU A 141 -6.07 16.85 -2.96
CA LEU A 141 -4.82 17.47 -2.47
C LEU A 141 -3.64 17.36 -3.44
N LEU A 142 -3.68 16.47 -4.45
CA LEU A 142 -2.58 16.37 -5.42
C LEU A 142 -2.37 17.69 -6.19
N ALA A 143 -3.43 18.47 -6.37
CA ALA A 143 -3.38 19.79 -6.99
C ALA A 143 -3.09 20.94 -6.00
N ASP A 144 -3.09 20.68 -4.70
CA ASP A 144 -2.92 21.72 -3.68
C ASP A 144 -1.44 22.19 -3.62
N PRO A 145 -1.17 23.50 -3.74
CA PRO A 145 0.20 24.01 -3.73
C PRO A 145 0.94 23.82 -2.40
N GLN A 146 0.24 23.82 -1.26
CA GLN A 146 0.86 23.59 0.04
C GLN A 146 1.21 22.12 0.21
N TRP A 147 0.29 21.21 -0.16
CA TRP A 147 0.54 19.78 -0.18
C TRP A 147 1.74 19.41 -1.06
N GLN A 148 1.85 20.01 -2.25
CA GLN A 148 3.00 19.77 -3.15
C GLN A 148 4.32 20.29 -2.56
N ARG A 149 4.30 21.38 -1.78
CA ARG A 149 5.49 21.84 -1.03
C ARG A 149 5.89 20.83 0.04
N GLY A 150 4.93 20.28 0.79
CA GLY A 150 5.18 19.21 1.75
C GLY A 150 5.74 17.95 1.09
N PHE A 151 5.16 17.52 -0.03
CA PHE A 151 5.65 16.38 -0.81
C PHE A 151 7.11 16.59 -1.27
N ALA A 152 7.46 17.78 -1.76
CA ALA A 152 8.81 18.08 -2.20
C ALA A 152 9.88 17.96 -1.10
N LEU A 153 9.49 18.05 0.18
CA LEU A 153 10.40 17.88 1.31
C LEU A 153 10.80 16.41 1.53
N LEU A 154 10.01 15.44 1.07
CA LEU A 154 10.22 14.02 1.37
C LEU A 154 11.60 13.53 0.97
N HIS A 155 12.07 13.92 -0.22
CA HIS A 155 13.41 13.58 -0.70
C HIS A 155 14.52 14.04 0.25
N ARG A 156 14.43 15.27 0.78
CA ARG A 156 15.42 15.82 1.71
C ARG A 156 15.59 14.96 2.97
N TYR A 157 14.53 14.26 3.35
CA TYR A 157 14.49 13.37 4.51
C TYR A 157 14.63 11.88 4.16
N GLY A 158 14.89 11.54 2.89
CA GLY A 158 15.05 10.15 2.45
C GLY A 158 13.76 9.32 2.58
N LEU A 159 12.60 9.99 2.55
CA LEU A 159 11.28 9.37 2.64
C LEU A 159 10.67 9.26 1.23
N ASP A 160 10.07 8.10 0.96
CA ASP A 160 9.25 7.88 -0.24
C ASP A 160 7.76 8.18 0.04
N PHE A 161 6.91 8.07 -0.97
CA PHE A 161 5.49 8.36 -0.84
C PHE A 161 4.60 7.20 -1.28
N ASP A 162 3.75 6.74 -0.36
CA ASP A 162 2.73 5.72 -0.64
C ASP A 162 1.43 6.42 -1.04
N LEU A 163 1.06 6.28 -2.31
CA LEU A 163 -0.08 6.94 -2.92
C LEU A 163 -1.30 6.02 -2.96
N GLN A 164 -2.30 6.32 -2.12
CA GLN A 164 -3.62 5.74 -2.24
C GLN A 164 -4.60 6.77 -2.83
N VAL A 165 -4.98 6.56 -4.09
CA VAL A 165 -5.92 7.42 -4.81
C VAL A 165 -6.68 6.59 -5.87
N PRO A 166 -7.93 6.92 -6.22
CA PRO A 166 -8.61 6.29 -7.35
C PRO A 166 -7.87 6.46 -8.67
N TRP A 167 -7.95 5.47 -9.56
CA TRP A 167 -7.16 5.42 -10.78
C TRP A 167 -7.31 6.65 -11.70
N TRP A 168 -8.47 7.31 -11.68
CA TRP A 168 -8.71 8.50 -12.50
C TRP A 168 -7.83 9.70 -12.11
N HIS A 169 -7.18 9.66 -10.94
CA HIS A 169 -6.20 10.66 -10.50
C HIS A 169 -4.74 10.25 -10.77
N LEU A 170 -4.47 9.04 -11.26
CA LEU A 170 -3.11 8.61 -11.60
C LEU A 170 -2.44 9.49 -12.69
N PRO A 171 -3.15 10.03 -13.70
CA PRO A 171 -2.55 11.00 -14.60
C PRO A 171 -2.08 12.29 -13.92
N GLU A 172 -2.72 12.68 -12.81
CA GLU A 172 -2.26 13.81 -12.00
C GLU A 172 -1.08 13.45 -11.12
N ALA A 173 -1.12 12.29 -10.48
CA ALA A 173 0.03 11.76 -9.75
C ALA A 173 1.27 11.54 -10.64
N ALA A 174 1.10 11.18 -11.92
CA ALA A 174 2.19 11.08 -12.88
C ALA A 174 2.93 12.42 -13.04
N ARG A 175 2.18 13.54 -13.13
CA ARG A 175 2.79 14.89 -13.20
C ARG A 175 3.50 15.28 -11.91
N LEU A 176 3.08 14.76 -10.76
CA LEU A 176 3.78 14.94 -9.50
C LEU A 176 5.09 14.14 -9.51
N ALA A 177 5.02 12.84 -9.82
CA ALA A 177 6.18 11.96 -9.88
C ALA A 177 7.25 12.47 -10.87
N ALA A 178 6.83 12.93 -12.06
CA ALA A 178 7.72 13.52 -13.06
C ALA A 178 8.47 14.78 -12.58
N ARG A 179 7.89 15.55 -11.66
CA ARG A 179 8.52 16.75 -11.09
C ARG A 179 9.48 16.44 -9.95
N HIS A 180 9.40 15.22 -9.40
CA HIS A 180 10.17 14.77 -8.25
C HIS A 180 10.76 13.37 -8.50
N PRO A 181 11.60 13.20 -9.55
CA PRO A 181 12.20 11.91 -9.90
C PRO A 181 13.03 11.29 -8.76
N GLU A 182 13.42 12.10 -7.78
CA GLU A 182 14.20 11.72 -6.60
C GLU A 182 13.40 11.11 -5.44
N THR A 183 12.06 11.14 -5.52
CA THR A 183 11.14 10.52 -4.55
C THR A 183 10.44 9.35 -5.23
N THR A 184 10.52 8.15 -4.65
CA THR A 184 9.75 7.00 -5.15
C THR A 184 8.28 7.21 -4.81
N VAL A 185 7.40 6.99 -5.78
CA VAL A 185 5.95 6.97 -5.56
C VAL A 185 5.46 5.53 -5.66
N VAL A 186 4.93 5.00 -4.57
CA VAL A 186 4.39 3.65 -4.48
C VAL A 186 2.86 3.73 -4.59
N VAL A 187 2.31 3.31 -5.73
CA VAL A 187 0.86 3.29 -5.92
C VAL A 187 0.25 2.13 -5.13
N ASP A 188 -0.61 2.45 -4.17
CA ASP A 188 -1.34 1.47 -3.37
C ASP A 188 -2.46 0.81 -4.19
N HIS A 189 -2.76 -0.43 -3.83
CA HIS A 189 -3.96 -1.17 -4.23
C HIS A 189 -4.25 -1.23 -5.74
N ALA A 190 -3.19 -1.33 -6.55
CA ALA A 190 -3.28 -1.29 -7.99
C ALA A 190 -4.04 -0.07 -8.54
N GLY A 191 -4.12 1.05 -7.82
CA GLY A 191 -4.92 2.22 -8.23
C GLY A 191 -6.44 2.04 -8.08
N LEU A 192 -6.90 1.12 -7.22
CA LEU A 192 -8.31 0.95 -6.87
C LEU A 192 -9.25 0.61 -8.07
N PRO A 193 -9.04 -0.51 -8.78
CA PRO A 193 -9.87 -0.92 -9.91
C PRO A 193 -11.25 -1.48 -9.47
N ALA A 194 -12.07 -0.70 -8.77
CA ALA A 194 -13.33 -1.18 -8.19
C ALA A 194 -14.40 -1.53 -9.23
N ASP A 195 -14.47 -0.78 -10.34
CA ASP A 195 -15.36 -1.10 -11.46
C ASP A 195 -14.77 -2.25 -12.29
N ARG A 196 -15.44 -3.42 -12.24
CA ARG A 196 -15.05 -4.64 -12.94
C ARG A 196 -15.63 -4.76 -14.36
N SER A 197 -16.34 -3.75 -14.85
CA SER A 197 -16.80 -3.72 -16.23
C SER A 197 -15.62 -3.65 -17.21
N ALA A 198 -15.81 -4.14 -18.43
CA ALA A 198 -14.78 -4.06 -19.47
C ALA A 198 -14.33 -2.61 -19.73
N ALA A 199 -15.27 -1.65 -19.69
CA ALA A 199 -14.97 -0.23 -19.86
C ALA A 199 -14.19 0.34 -18.66
N GLY A 200 -14.59 0.01 -17.43
CA GLY A 200 -13.91 0.43 -16.20
C GLY A 200 -12.47 -0.08 -16.13
N LEU A 201 -12.26 -1.37 -16.43
CA LEU A 201 -10.91 -1.95 -16.46
C LEU A 201 -10.06 -1.40 -17.61
N ALA A 202 -10.63 -1.13 -18.78
CA ALA A 202 -9.90 -0.48 -19.87
C ALA A 202 -9.41 0.93 -19.47
N ALA A 203 -10.29 1.74 -18.88
CA ALA A 203 -9.95 3.09 -18.43
C ALA A 203 -8.92 3.08 -17.28
N TRP A 204 -9.07 2.16 -16.32
CA TRP A 204 -8.08 1.91 -15.28
C TRP A 204 -6.71 1.57 -15.85
N ARG A 205 -6.65 0.64 -16.81
CA ARG A 205 -5.40 0.23 -17.46
C ARG A 205 -4.74 1.38 -18.21
N ASP A 206 -5.52 2.23 -18.87
CA ASP A 206 -5.00 3.43 -19.53
C ASP A 206 -4.42 4.43 -18.52
N ALA A 207 -5.05 4.62 -17.37
CA ALA A 207 -4.52 5.46 -16.30
C ALA A 207 -3.22 4.87 -15.69
N LEU A 208 -3.15 3.55 -15.51
CA LEU A 208 -1.90 2.89 -15.11
C LEU A 208 -0.78 3.11 -16.13
N ARG A 209 -1.07 3.00 -17.43
CA ARG A 209 -0.08 3.26 -18.50
C ARG A 209 0.47 4.67 -18.46
N VAL A 210 -0.32 5.65 -18.02
CA VAL A 210 0.15 7.04 -17.90
C VAL A 210 1.17 7.16 -16.78
N ILE A 211 0.85 6.68 -15.58
CA ILE A 211 1.74 6.83 -14.42
C ILE A 211 2.96 5.89 -14.49
N ALA A 212 2.84 4.73 -15.13
CA ALA A 212 3.95 3.79 -15.29
C ALA A 212 5.07 4.28 -16.22
N ARG A 213 4.87 5.40 -16.94
CA ARG A 213 5.92 6.06 -17.74
C ARG A 213 6.99 6.71 -16.88
N GLU A 214 6.67 6.99 -15.62
CA GLU A 214 7.61 7.58 -14.67
C GLU A 214 8.42 6.46 -14.00
N ASP A 215 9.75 6.51 -14.12
CA ASP A 215 10.65 5.44 -13.66
C ASP A 215 10.69 5.31 -12.13
N ASN A 216 10.40 6.39 -11.41
CA ASN A 216 10.30 6.45 -9.95
C ASN A 216 8.95 5.96 -9.40
N VAL A 217 8.07 5.42 -10.24
CA VAL A 217 6.78 4.86 -9.80
C VAL A 217 6.82 3.34 -9.78
N VAL A 218 6.39 2.78 -8.65
CA VAL A 218 6.17 1.33 -8.46
C VAL A 218 4.75 1.08 -7.95
N LEU A 219 4.30 -0.18 -8.00
CA LEU A 219 2.90 -0.54 -7.74
C LEU A 219 2.80 -1.68 -6.72
N LYS A 220 1.95 -1.51 -5.71
CA LYS A 220 1.50 -2.64 -4.88
C LYS A 220 0.23 -3.22 -5.48
N VAL A 221 0.19 -4.53 -5.62
CA VAL A 221 -1.02 -5.24 -6.02
C VAL A 221 -1.65 -5.83 -4.76
N SER A 222 -2.62 -5.10 -4.22
CA SER A 222 -3.31 -5.41 -2.95
C SER A 222 -4.71 -4.79 -2.94
N GLY A 223 -5.57 -5.10 -1.97
CA GLY A 223 -6.84 -4.36 -1.85
C GLY A 223 -7.79 -4.53 -3.05
N ILE A 224 -7.62 -5.57 -3.85
CA ILE A 224 -8.37 -5.80 -5.09
C ILE A 224 -9.61 -6.67 -4.88
N GLY A 225 -10.01 -6.94 -3.64
CA GLY A 225 -11.28 -7.61 -3.37
C GLY A 225 -12.49 -6.81 -3.86
N VAL A 226 -13.61 -7.51 -4.07
CA VAL A 226 -14.90 -6.90 -4.42
C VAL A 226 -15.89 -7.24 -3.32
N PRO A 227 -16.60 -6.26 -2.74
CA PRO A 227 -17.57 -6.52 -1.68
C PRO A 227 -18.62 -7.55 -2.11
N GLY A 228 -18.90 -8.52 -1.24
CA GLY A 228 -19.92 -9.55 -1.49
C GLY A 228 -19.53 -10.62 -2.52
N GLU A 229 -18.31 -10.58 -3.06
CA GLU A 229 -17.83 -11.50 -4.07
C GLU A 229 -16.59 -12.27 -3.57
N PRO A 230 -16.47 -13.57 -3.88
CA PRO A 230 -15.32 -14.35 -3.45
C PRO A 230 -14.04 -13.86 -4.15
N TRP A 231 -12.98 -13.71 -3.39
CA TRP A 231 -11.65 -13.47 -3.96
C TRP A 231 -11.13 -14.76 -4.60
N THR A 232 -10.95 -14.76 -5.92
CA THR A 232 -10.41 -15.90 -6.67
C THR A 232 -9.32 -15.45 -7.64
N ALA A 233 -8.44 -16.39 -8.02
CA ALA A 233 -7.43 -16.16 -9.05
C ALA A 233 -8.08 -15.75 -10.38
N GLU A 234 -9.19 -16.38 -10.78
CA GLU A 234 -9.90 -16.08 -12.03
C GLU A 234 -10.38 -14.62 -12.09
N ARG A 235 -11.05 -14.14 -11.03
CA ARG A 235 -11.61 -12.78 -10.99
C ARG A 235 -10.53 -11.70 -10.94
N ASN A 236 -9.38 -12.00 -10.32
CA ASN A 236 -8.31 -11.03 -10.12
C ASN A 236 -7.18 -11.13 -11.15
N ARG A 237 -7.17 -12.18 -11.99
CA ARG A 237 -6.10 -12.45 -12.96
C ARG A 237 -5.80 -11.24 -13.82
N GLY A 238 -6.84 -10.67 -14.46
CA GLY A 238 -6.69 -9.54 -15.36
C GLY A 238 -5.99 -8.33 -14.72
N ILE A 239 -6.30 -8.04 -13.45
CA ILE A 239 -5.70 -6.91 -12.73
C ILE A 239 -4.20 -7.15 -12.52
N VAL A 240 -3.84 -8.34 -12.04
CA VAL A 240 -2.45 -8.68 -11.74
C VAL A 240 -1.64 -8.77 -13.02
N THR A 241 -2.19 -9.37 -14.09
CA THR A 241 -1.51 -9.48 -15.38
C THR A 241 -1.39 -8.13 -16.08
N ASP A 242 -2.45 -7.31 -16.11
CA ASP A 242 -2.38 -5.97 -16.70
C ASP A 242 -1.41 -5.07 -15.93
N ALA A 243 -1.38 -5.15 -14.59
CA ALA A 243 -0.41 -4.44 -13.77
C ALA A 243 1.03 -4.86 -14.13
N ALA A 244 1.30 -6.16 -14.24
CA ALA A 244 2.62 -6.68 -14.61
C ALA A 244 3.01 -6.30 -16.05
N GLU A 245 2.08 -6.35 -17.00
CA GLU A 245 2.32 -5.94 -18.39
C GLU A 245 2.61 -4.44 -18.52
N VAL A 246 1.98 -3.60 -17.70
CA VAL A 246 2.13 -2.14 -17.76
C VAL A 246 3.39 -1.67 -17.03
N PHE A 247 3.66 -2.20 -15.84
CA PHE A 247 4.79 -1.77 -15.01
C PHE A 247 6.08 -2.57 -15.27
N GLY A 248 5.95 -3.81 -15.73
CA GLY A 248 6.99 -4.83 -15.64
C GLY A 248 6.99 -5.50 -14.26
N ALA A 249 7.37 -6.79 -14.21
CA ALA A 249 7.45 -7.54 -12.95
C ALA A 249 8.41 -6.90 -11.93
N ASP A 250 9.43 -6.16 -12.38
CA ASP A 250 10.40 -5.46 -11.55
C ASP A 250 9.86 -4.20 -10.87
N ARG A 251 8.63 -3.77 -11.15
CA ARG A 251 8.01 -2.60 -10.51
C ARG A 251 6.67 -2.88 -9.85
N ILE A 252 6.32 -4.15 -9.65
CA ILE A 252 5.13 -4.55 -8.89
C ILE A 252 5.52 -5.30 -7.62
N MET A 253 4.69 -5.22 -6.59
CA MET A 253 4.90 -5.90 -5.31
C MET A 253 3.62 -6.58 -4.85
N PHE A 254 3.74 -7.83 -4.40
CA PHE A 254 2.70 -8.50 -3.62
C PHE A 254 2.47 -7.76 -2.31
N ALA A 255 1.21 -7.61 -1.95
CA ALA A 255 0.79 -6.96 -0.73
C ALA A 255 -0.60 -7.47 -0.33
N SER A 256 -0.81 -7.74 0.95
CA SER A 256 -2.04 -8.40 1.42
C SER A 256 -3.18 -7.41 1.74
N ASN A 257 -2.83 -6.20 2.16
CA ASN A 257 -3.72 -5.24 2.83
C ASN A 257 -4.40 -5.82 4.09
N PHE A 258 -3.78 -6.79 4.76
CA PHE A 258 -4.32 -7.36 6.00
C PHE A 258 -4.21 -6.38 7.18
N PRO A 259 -5.17 -6.42 8.11
CA PRO A 259 -6.34 -7.30 8.16
C PRO A 259 -7.55 -6.76 7.39
N VAL A 260 -7.44 -5.61 6.71
CA VAL A 260 -8.57 -4.99 5.98
C VAL A 260 -9.16 -5.91 4.92
N ASP A 261 -8.31 -6.53 4.09
CA ASP A 261 -8.77 -7.51 3.08
C ASP A 261 -9.29 -8.82 3.71
N GLY A 262 -9.07 -9.03 5.01
CA GLY A 262 -9.70 -10.07 5.82
C GLY A 262 -11.23 -10.03 5.82
N LEU A 263 -11.83 -8.90 5.43
CA LEU A 263 -13.27 -8.73 5.25
C LEU A 263 -13.82 -9.47 4.02
N VAL A 264 -12.99 -9.74 3.03
CA VAL A 264 -13.40 -10.30 1.73
C VAL A 264 -12.66 -11.59 1.36
N ALA A 265 -11.50 -11.85 1.98
CA ALA A 265 -10.70 -13.04 1.72
C ALA A 265 -9.81 -13.38 2.92
N THR A 266 -9.42 -14.64 3.06
CA THR A 266 -8.32 -15.04 3.95
C THR A 266 -6.97 -14.74 3.30
N TYR A 267 -5.92 -14.54 4.11
CA TYR A 267 -4.57 -14.27 3.62
C TYR A 267 -4.09 -15.37 2.67
N GLN A 268 -4.38 -16.62 3.03
CA GLN A 268 -4.09 -17.81 2.23
C GLN A 268 -4.80 -17.79 0.87
N GLN A 269 -6.07 -17.35 0.80
CA GLN A 269 -6.77 -17.22 -0.47
C GLN A 269 -6.07 -16.19 -1.37
N ILE A 270 -5.76 -15.00 -0.82
CA ILE A 270 -5.06 -13.95 -1.56
C ILE A 270 -3.72 -14.47 -2.09
N HIS A 271 -2.85 -14.94 -1.19
CA HIS A 271 -1.52 -15.43 -1.57
C HIS A 271 -1.58 -16.57 -2.60
N ARG A 272 -2.44 -17.57 -2.41
CA ARG A 272 -2.58 -18.69 -3.36
C ARG A 272 -3.11 -18.24 -4.72
N GLY A 273 -3.98 -17.23 -4.79
CA GLY A 273 -4.38 -16.72 -6.10
C GLY A 273 -3.29 -15.94 -6.78
N PHE A 274 -2.46 -15.18 -6.05
CA PHE A 274 -1.26 -14.60 -6.64
C PHE A 274 -0.35 -15.69 -7.21
N LEU A 275 -0.03 -16.74 -6.43
CA LEU A 275 0.73 -17.89 -6.92
C LEU A 275 0.12 -18.51 -8.19
N ALA A 276 -1.20 -18.72 -8.21
CA ALA A 276 -1.90 -19.28 -9.37
C ALA A 276 -1.93 -18.34 -10.58
N ILE A 277 -1.89 -17.02 -10.37
CA ILE A 277 -1.84 -16.04 -11.45
C ILE A 277 -0.43 -15.96 -12.04
N THR A 278 0.59 -15.96 -11.19
CA THR A 278 2.00 -15.81 -11.57
C THR A 278 2.69 -17.14 -11.87
N ARG A 279 1.97 -18.27 -11.87
CA ARG A 279 2.55 -19.63 -12.01
C ARG A 279 3.47 -19.79 -13.22
N ASP A 280 3.12 -19.15 -14.33
CA ASP A 280 3.86 -19.28 -15.60
C ASP A 280 4.85 -18.13 -15.83
N TRP A 281 5.02 -17.23 -14.85
CA TRP A 281 6.08 -16.23 -14.87
C TRP A 281 7.44 -16.92 -14.63
N SER A 282 8.50 -16.29 -15.13
CA SER A 282 9.85 -16.77 -14.85
C SER A 282 10.18 -16.71 -13.35
N PRO A 283 11.12 -17.54 -12.87
CA PRO A 283 11.53 -17.52 -11.47
C PRO A 283 11.98 -16.13 -10.98
N SER A 284 12.65 -15.34 -11.84
CA SER A 284 13.07 -13.97 -11.52
C SER A 284 11.90 -13.01 -11.39
N GLU A 285 10.89 -13.10 -12.26
CA GLU A 285 9.69 -12.26 -12.18
C GLU A 285 8.86 -12.58 -10.93
N GLN A 286 8.75 -13.86 -10.56
CA GLN A 286 8.11 -14.26 -9.31
C GLN A 286 8.88 -13.70 -8.10
N ALA A 287 10.20 -13.88 -8.04
CA ALA A 287 11.02 -13.34 -6.96
C ALA A 287 10.96 -11.80 -6.88
N ALA A 288 10.93 -11.11 -8.02
CA ALA A 288 10.72 -9.67 -8.12
C ALA A 288 9.42 -9.26 -7.43
N ALA A 289 8.30 -9.84 -7.87
CA ALA A 289 6.98 -9.48 -7.39
C ALA A 289 6.74 -9.87 -5.92
N PHE A 290 7.23 -11.02 -5.46
CA PHE A 290 6.97 -11.51 -4.10
C PHE A 290 7.89 -10.93 -3.03
N ALA A 291 9.11 -10.49 -3.36
CA ALA A 291 10.04 -10.02 -2.32
C ALA A 291 11.06 -8.97 -2.78
N VAL A 292 11.78 -9.19 -3.90
CA VAL A 292 12.96 -8.38 -4.25
C VAL A 292 12.59 -6.91 -4.47
N ASN A 293 11.45 -6.62 -5.08
CA ASN A 293 11.01 -5.24 -5.29
C ASN A 293 10.68 -4.53 -3.97
N ALA A 294 10.08 -5.23 -3.00
CA ALA A 294 9.80 -4.65 -1.68
C ALA A 294 11.09 -4.40 -0.90
N VAL A 295 12.06 -5.33 -0.96
CA VAL A 295 13.39 -5.15 -0.36
C VAL A 295 14.07 -3.91 -0.90
N ARG A 296 14.07 -3.72 -2.23
CA ARG A 296 14.68 -2.56 -2.89
C ARG A 296 13.94 -1.27 -2.56
N THR A 297 12.61 -1.24 -2.72
CA THR A 297 11.78 -0.05 -2.56
C THR A 297 11.86 0.48 -1.12
N TYR A 298 11.70 -0.38 -0.13
CA TYR A 298 11.71 0.01 1.28
C TYR A 298 13.08 -0.08 1.95
N ARG A 299 14.15 -0.27 1.16
CA ARG A 299 15.53 -0.36 1.69
C ARG A 299 15.62 -1.34 2.87
N LEU A 300 15.00 -2.51 2.71
CA LEU A 300 15.03 -3.57 3.71
C LEU A 300 16.42 -4.24 3.69
N PRO A 301 16.87 -4.87 4.79
CA PRO A 301 18.14 -5.60 4.78
C PRO A 301 18.12 -6.71 3.72
N PRO A 302 19.06 -6.75 2.76
CA PRO A 302 19.08 -7.78 1.72
C PRO A 302 19.19 -9.21 2.27
N SER A 303 19.75 -9.36 3.47
CA SER A 303 19.90 -10.64 4.17
C SER A 303 18.58 -11.32 4.54
N ILE A 304 17.43 -10.63 4.43
CA ILE A 304 16.13 -11.28 4.67
C ILE A 304 15.74 -12.25 3.54
N LEU A 305 16.41 -12.20 2.38
CA LEU A 305 16.11 -13.08 1.25
C LEU A 305 16.82 -14.44 1.29
N GLY A 306 17.67 -14.69 2.30
CA GLY A 306 18.51 -15.89 2.41
C GLY A 306 19.90 -15.68 1.84
#